data_AF-A0A7V9LHZ7-F1
#
_entry.id   AF-A0A7V9LHZ7-F1
#
_cell.length_a   1.000
_cell.length_b   1.000
_cell.length_c   1.000
_cell.angle_alpha   90.00
_cell.angle_beta   90.00
_cell.angle_gamma   90.00
#
_symmetry.space_group_name_H-M   'P 1'
#
loop_
_entity.id
_entity.type
_entity.pdbx_description
1 polymer ?
#
loop_
_entity_poly.entity_id
_entity_poly.type
_entity_poly.pdbx_seq_one_letter_code
_entity_poly.pdbx_strand_id
1 'polypeptide(L)'
;ANGDGSDGADGAAKGGVYANEADPLYDQAVEIVLKNRRASISLVQRHLRIGYNRAARLLEDMERAGMVSVMQSNGNREILVPVRES
;
A
#
# COMPACT_ATOMS: atom_id res chain seq x y z
N ALA A 1 -58.35 -8.42 19.44
CA ALA A 1 -57.40 -9.21 20.23
C ALA A 1 -56.34 -9.76 19.28
N ASN A 2 -55.08 -9.75 19.73
CA ASN A 2 -53.86 -10.29 19.10
C ASN A 2 -53.32 -9.37 17.97
N GLY A 3 -52.21 -8.64 18.11
CA GLY A 3 -51.10 -8.74 19.05
C GLY A 3 -50.03 -9.68 18.51
N ASP A 4 -49.09 -9.14 17.73
CA ASP A 4 -47.75 -9.70 17.48
C ASP A 4 -46.92 -8.60 16.81
N GLY A 5 -46.16 -7.89 17.64
CA GLY A 5 -44.95 -7.24 17.18
C GLY A 5 -43.81 -8.25 17.26
N SER A 6 -43.05 -8.33 16.18
CA SER A 6 -41.71 -8.93 16.20
C SER A 6 -40.75 -7.99 15.50
N ASP A 7 -39.95 -7.34 16.34
CA ASP A 7 -38.71 -6.64 16.00
C ASP A 7 -37.81 -7.56 15.17
N GLY A 8 -37.68 -7.25 13.89
CA GLY A 8 -36.67 -7.82 13.00
C GLY A 8 -35.56 -6.80 12.80
N ALA A 9 -34.68 -6.71 13.80
CA ALA A 9 -33.51 -5.85 13.82
C ALA A 9 -32.81 -5.79 12.45
N ASP A 10 -32.87 -4.60 11.86
CA ASP A 10 -32.03 -4.10 10.79
C ASP A 10 -30.56 -4.05 11.27
N GLY A 11 -29.99 -5.24 11.39
CA GLY A 11 -28.56 -5.47 11.46
C GLY A 11 -27.94 -5.12 10.11
N ALA A 12 -27.81 -3.82 9.84
CA ALA A 12 -26.89 -3.27 8.86
C ALA A 12 -25.45 -3.56 9.34
N ALA A 13 -25.08 -4.83 9.28
CA ALA A 13 -23.76 -5.32 9.59
C ALA A 13 -22.82 -4.85 8.48
N LYS A 14 -22.14 -3.74 8.80
CA LYS A 14 -20.78 -3.36 8.41
C LYS A 14 -20.43 -3.46 6.93
N GLY A 15 -20.14 -2.28 6.39
CA GLY A 15 -19.32 -2.11 5.20
C GLY A 15 -18.06 -2.99 5.26
N GLY A 16 -17.86 -3.69 4.17
CA GLY A 16 -16.67 -4.47 3.88
C GLY A 16 -16.43 -4.45 2.37
N VAL A 17 -16.52 -3.27 1.76
CA VAL A 17 -15.72 -3.02 0.56
C VAL A 17 -14.31 -3.41 0.97
N TYR A 18 -13.66 -4.29 0.21
CA TYR A 18 -12.27 -4.66 0.39
C TYR A 18 -11.40 -3.39 0.30
N ALA A 19 -11.39 -2.60 1.38
CA ALA A 19 -10.34 -1.66 1.66
C ALA A 19 -9.14 -2.58 1.88
N ASN A 20 -8.36 -2.80 0.81
CA ASN A 20 -6.99 -3.23 0.95
C ASN A 20 -6.35 -2.23 1.89
N GLU A 21 -6.33 -2.57 3.18
CA GLU A 21 -5.70 -1.77 4.20
C GLU A 21 -4.25 -1.62 3.74
N ALA A 22 -3.84 -0.38 3.49
CA ALA A 22 -2.51 -0.09 3.00
C ALA A 22 -1.50 -0.78 3.93
N ASP A 23 -0.48 -1.42 3.37
CA ASP A 23 0.51 -2.12 4.17
C ASP A 23 1.10 -1.13 5.20
N PRO A 24 1.15 -1.47 6.50
CA PRO A 24 1.59 -0.54 7.55
C PRO A 24 3.05 -0.06 7.38
N LEU A 25 3.84 -0.72 6.52
CA LEU A 25 5.19 -0.31 6.19
C LEU A 25 5.29 0.61 4.97
N TYR A 26 4.16 0.99 4.35
CA TYR A 26 4.13 1.80 3.14
C TYR A 26 4.90 3.12 3.28
N ASP A 27 4.57 3.92 4.30
CA ASP A 27 5.21 5.22 4.51
C ASP A 27 6.72 5.08 4.76
N GLN A 28 7.13 4.05 5.51
CA GLN A 28 8.55 3.77 5.74
C GLN A 28 9.25 3.36 4.44
N ALA A 29 8.60 2.56 3.60
CA ALA A 29 9.13 2.17 2.30
C ALA A 29 9.30 3.38 1.38
N VAL A 30 8.31 4.30 1.36
CA VAL A 30 8.38 5.56 0.59
C VAL A 30 9.57 6.39 1.06
N GLU A 31 9.73 6.57 2.37
CA GLU A 31 10.85 7.30 2.96
C GLU A 31 12.21 6.71 2.55
N ILE A 32 12.36 5.38 2.61
CA ILE A 32 13.57 4.69 2.18
C ILE A 32 13.87 4.95 0.70
N VAL A 33 12.86 4.83 -0.17
CA VAL A 33 13.00 5.04 -1.61
C VAL A 33 13.43 6.47 -1.91
N LEU A 34 12.80 7.46 -1.28
CA LEU A 34 13.11 8.88 -1.49
C LEU A 34 14.48 9.26 -0.96
N LYS A 35 14.86 8.80 0.25
CA LYS A 35 16.18 9.06 0.85
C LYS A 35 17.31 8.45 0.04
N ASN A 36 17.13 7.23 -0.47
CA ASN A 36 18.16 6.52 -1.23
C ASN A 36 18.15 6.82 -2.73
N ARG A 37 17.17 7.59 -3.23
CA ARG A 37 16.95 7.86 -4.66
C ARG A 37 16.88 6.58 -5.51
N ARG A 38 16.36 5.51 -4.94
CA ARG A 38 16.31 4.20 -5.61
C ARG A 38 15.06 3.44 -5.22
N ALA A 39 14.25 3.07 -6.20
CA ALA A 39 13.06 2.25 -6.01
C ALA A 39 13.33 0.81 -6.50
N SER A 40 13.87 -0.03 -5.62
CA SER A 40 14.14 -1.44 -5.94
C SER A 40 13.69 -2.37 -4.83
N ILE A 41 13.24 -3.57 -5.21
CA ILE A 41 12.70 -4.57 -4.25
C ILE A 41 13.77 -4.89 -3.20
N SER A 42 15.01 -5.15 -3.64
CA SER A 42 16.11 -5.53 -2.74
C SER A 42 16.55 -4.41 -1.78
N LEU A 43 16.32 -3.13 -2.10
CA LEU A 43 16.57 -2.03 -1.18
C LEU A 43 15.55 -2.07 -0.04
N VAL A 44 14.26 -2.14 -0.39
CA VAL A 44 13.14 -2.15 0.56
C VAL A 44 13.22 -3.37 1.48
N GLN A 45 13.52 -4.56 0.93
CA GLN A 45 13.71 -5.79 1.71
C GLN A 45 14.77 -5.63 2.81
N ARG A 46 15.95 -5.09 2.47
CA ARG A 46 17.07 -4.99 3.42
C ARG A 46 16.80 -3.98 4.54
N HIS A 47 16.18 -2.84 4.19
CA HIS A 47 15.90 -1.79 5.17
C HIS A 47 14.75 -2.15 6.11
N LEU A 48 13.67 -2.73 5.58
CA LEU A 48 12.50 -3.09 6.37
C LEU A 48 12.55 -4.52 6.93
N ARG A 49 13.56 -5.31 6.55
CA ARG A 49 13.72 -6.73 6.92
C ARG A 49 12.48 -7.57 6.58
N ILE A 50 11.96 -7.37 5.36
CA ILE A 50 10.77 -8.07 4.84
C ILE A 50 11.10 -8.98 3.65
N GLY A 51 10.20 -9.92 3.38
CA GLY A 51 10.29 -10.83 2.24
C GLY A 51 10.03 -10.14 0.88
N TYR A 52 10.45 -10.80 -0.20
CA TYR A 52 10.38 -10.29 -1.58
C TYR A 52 8.97 -9.86 -1.97
N ASN A 53 7.97 -10.73 -1.78
CA ASN A 53 6.59 -10.47 -2.19
C ASN A 53 6.01 -9.23 -1.51
N ARG A 54 6.33 -9.00 -0.24
CA ARG A 54 5.84 -7.84 0.50
C ARG A 54 6.49 -6.55 -0.01
N ALA A 55 7.81 -6.57 -0.22
CA ALA A 55 8.53 -5.44 -0.82
C ALA A 55 8.06 -5.14 -2.26
N ALA A 56 7.72 -6.17 -3.04
CA ALA A 56 7.16 -6.01 -4.39
C ALA A 56 5.79 -5.29 -4.35
N ARG A 57 4.88 -5.75 -3.47
CA ARG A 57 3.56 -5.10 -3.26
C ARG A 57 3.68 -3.65 -2.83
N LEU A 58 4.60 -3.35 -1.91
CA LEU A 58 4.86 -1.96 -1.49
C LEU A 58 5.26 -1.07 -2.67
N LEU A 59 6.09 -1.57 -3.58
CA LEU A 59 6.49 -0.83 -4.78
C LEU A 59 5.38 -0.76 -5.85
N GLU A 60 4.52 -1.77 -5.95
CA GLU A 60 3.31 -1.72 -6.79
C GLU A 60 2.31 -0.68 -6.27
N ASP A 61 2.15 -0.56 -4.95
CA ASP A 61 1.29 0.46 -4.36
C ASP A 61 1.87 1.87 -4.60
N MET A 62 3.19 2.04 -4.54
CA MET A 62 3.85 3.30 -4.94
C MET A 62 3.66 3.61 -6.43
N GLU A 63 3.65 2.60 -7.29
CA GLU A 63 3.38 2.76 -8.72
C GLU A 63 1.94 3.23 -8.93
N ARG A 64 0.96 2.61 -8.27
CA ARG A 64 -0.45 3.00 -8.31
C ARG A 64 -0.68 4.42 -7.77
N ALA A 65 0.12 4.84 -6.80
CA ALA A 65 0.11 6.20 -6.27
C ALA A 65 0.83 7.22 -7.19
N GLY A 66 1.42 6.78 -8.31
CA GLY A 66 2.15 7.64 -9.24
C GLY A 66 3.50 8.11 -8.71
N MET A 67 4.04 7.48 -7.66
CA MET A 67 5.34 7.87 -7.09
C MET A 67 6.53 7.27 -7.80
N VAL A 68 6.36 6.07 -8.36
CA VAL A 68 7.39 5.35 -9.10
C VAL A 68 6.85 4.86 -10.43
N SER A 69 7.73 4.68 -11.41
CA SER A 69 7.38 4.11 -12.71
C SER A 69 6.99 2.63 -12.60
N VAL A 70 6.49 2.08 -13.71
CA VAL A 70 6.44 0.63 -13.95
C VAL A 70 7.81 -0.02 -13.71
N MET A 71 7.81 -1.30 -13.36
CA MET A 71 9.04 -2.06 -13.18
C MET A 71 9.79 -2.22 -14.50
N GLN A 72 11.07 -1.89 -14.50
CA GLN A 72 11.99 -2.12 -15.61
C GLN A 72 12.47 -3.58 -15.63
N SER A 73 13.08 -4.00 -16.74
CA SER A 73 13.63 -5.37 -16.91
C SER A 73 14.69 -5.77 -15.88
N ASN A 74 15.35 -4.78 -15.25
CA ASN A 74 16.34 -4.98 -14.19
C ASN A 74 15.74 -5.05 -12.77
N GLY A 75 14.40 -5.01 -12.64
CA GLY A 75 13.69 -5.04 -11.35
C GLY A 75 13.70 -3.72 -10.57
N ASN A 76 14.20 -2.63 -11.16
CA ASN A 76 14.13 -1.28 -10.61
C ASN A 76 12.95 -0.49 -11.18
N ARG A 77 12.60 0.59 -10.48
CA ARG A 77 11.62 1.59 -10.90
C ARG A 77 12.27 2.98 -10.82
N GLU A 78 11.82 3.89 -11.67
CA GLU A 78 12.22 5.30 -11.62
C GLU A 78 11.33 6.05 -10.62
N ILE A 79 11.90 7.02 -9.91
CA ILE A 79 11.14 7.87 -8.97
C ILE A 79 10.58 9.05 -9.76
N LEU A 80 9.26 9.20 -9.76
CA LEU A 80 8.55 10.22 -10.54
C LEU A 80 8.25 11.49 -9.75
N VAL A 81 8.29 11.42 -8.41
CA VAL A 81 8.06 12.60 -7.58
C VAL A 81 9.27 13.52 -7.59
N PRO A 82 9.07 14.84 -7.80
CA PRO A 82 10.15 15.79 -7.64
C PRO A 82 10.62 15.77 -6.20
N VAL A 83 11.94 15.78 -6.03
CA VAL A 83 12.52 16.12 -4.73
C VAL A 83 12.03 17.52 -4.41
N ARG A 84 11.29 17.68 -3.32
CA ARG A 84 11.19 19.02 -2.73
C ARG A 84 12.58 19.34 -2.20
N GLU A 85 13.35 20.07 -2.99
CA GLU A 85 14.54 20.76 -2.51
C GLU A 85 14.05 21.76 -1.47
N SER A 86 14.52 21.59 -0.23
CA SER A 86 14.28 22.53 0.87
C SER A 86 15.17 23.74 0.75
#